data_AF-A0A1G2B836-F1
#
_entry.id   AF-A0A1G2B836-F1
#
_cell.length_a   1.000
_cell.length_b   1.000
_cell.length_c   1.000
_cell.angle_alpha   90.00
_cell.angle_beta   90.00
_cell.angle_gamma   90.00
#
_symmetry.space_group_name_H-M   'P 1'
#
loop_
_entity.id
_entity.type
_entity.pdbx_description
1 polymer ?
#
loop_
_entity_poly.entity_id
_entity_poly.type
_entity_poly.pdbx_seq_one_letter_code
_entity_poly.pdbx_strand_id
1 'polypeptide(L)'
;MNRVTLIGNVTFDPELRKTPKGTPVASFGFATNMYWKDASTGEKRENAEFHSIIAWRKLAERVGEQIKTGNRLYIEGRLKTRTWEDKEGVKRRRTEVIASNILVLKSKADKKGEETVAEKPMLVEEEVSTEKVPF
;
A
#
# COMPACT_ATOMS: atom_id res chain seq x y z
N MET A 1 -24.49 -11.21 -6.57
CA MET A 1 -23.24 -11.08 -5.79
C MET A 1 -22.44 -9.91 -6.36
N ASN A 2 -21.91 -9.00 -5.52
CA ASN A 2 -21.02 -7.89 -5.95
C ASN A 2 -19.71 -8.01 -5.16
N ARG A 3 -18.64 -8.43 -5.83
CA ARG A 3 -17.30 -8.63 -5.27
C ARG A 3 -16.26 -8.17 -6.28
N VAL A 4 -15.24 -7.48 -5.79
CA VAL A 4 -14.09 -6.99 -6.57
C VAL A 4 -12.84 -7.53 -5.91
N THR A 5 -11.92 -8.07 -6.70
CA THR A 5 -10.58 -8.50 -6.26
C THR A 5 -9.55 -7.94 -7.21
N LEU A 6 -8.60 -7.16 -6.69
CA LEU A 6 -7.58 -6.48 -7.49
C LEU A 6 -6.19 -6.72 -6.91
N ILE A 7 -5.20 -6.84 -7.79
CA ILE A 7 -3.78 -6.82 -7.44
C ILE A 7 -3.10 -5.79 -8.34
N GLY A 8 -2.30 -4.93 -7.74
CA GLY A 8 -1.76 -3.77 -8.44
C GLY A 8 -1.02 -2.85 -7.47
N ASN A 9 -0.80 -1.61 -7.92
CA ASN A 9 0.09 -0.68 -7.25
C ASN A 9 -0.64 0.61 -6.91
N VAL A 10 -0.30 1.20 -5.76
CA VAL A 10 -0.80 2.51 -5.34
C VAL A 10 -0.16 3.60 -6.21
N THR A 11 -0.98 4.48 -6.78
CA THR A 11 -0.51 5.52 -7.72
C THR A 11 -0.26 6.88 -7.08
N PHE A 12 -0.92 7.16 -5.97
CA PHE A 12 -0.71 8.36 -5.15
C PHE A 12 -0.98 8.04 -3.68
N ASP A 13 -0.37 8.81 -2.79
CA ASP A 13 -0.42 8.55 -1.35
C ASP A 13 -1.86 8.58 -0.82
N PRO A 14 -2.22 7.68 0.11
CA PRO A 14 -3.57 7.66 0.65
C PRO A 14 -3.91 8.91 1.43
N GLU A 15 -5.02 9.53 1.05
CA GLU A 15 -5.52 10.70 1.75
C GLU A 15 -6.50 10.26 2.84
N LEU A 16 -6.06 10.37 4.10
CA LEU A 16 -6.87 10.06 5.28
C LEU A 16 -7.69 11.30 5.69
N ARG A 17 -9.01 11.15 5.69
CA ARG A 17 -9.98 12.19 6.06
C ARG A 17 -10.92 11.66 7.13
N LYS A 18 -11.56 12.55 7.89
CA LYS A 18 -12.66 12.22 8.79
C LYS A 18 -13.96 12.79 8.23
N THR A 19 -15.01 11.98 8.23
CA THR A 19 -16.37 12.45 7.91
C THR A 19 -16.88 13.40 9.01
N PRO A 20 -17.95 14.18 8.76
CA PRO A 20 -18.58 15.02 9.80
C PRO A 20 -19.03 14.23 11.04
N LYS A 21 -19.28 12.93 10.90
CA LYS A 21 -19.60 12.00 12.00
C LYS A 21 -18.36 11.44 12.71
N GLY A 22 -17.17 11.95 12.42
CA GLY A 22 -15.89 11.50 12.99
C GLY A 22 -15.37 10.17 12.44
N THR A 23 -16.06 9.50 11.52
CA THR A 23 -15.61 8.22 10.96
C THR A 23 -14.44 8.44 10.00
N PRO A 24 -13.30 7.74 10.16
CA PRO A 24 -12.15 7.87 9.27
C PRO A 24 -12.37 7.16 7.93
N VAL A 25 -11.87 7.77 6.87
CA VAL A 25 -11.99 7.36 5.47
C VAL A 25 -10.66 7.63 4.77
N ALA A 26 -10.11 6.63 4.09
CA ALA A 26 -8.92 6.80 3.28
C ALA A 26 -9.28 6.58 1.81
N SER A 27 -8.84 7.49 0.95
CA SER A 27 -8.99 7.38 -0.50
C SER A 27 -7.63 7.39 -1.18
N PHE A 28 -7.42 6.46 -2.10
CA PHE A 28 -6.18 6.37 -2.88
C PHE A 28 -6.43 5.83 -4.29
N GLY A 29 -5.48 6.12 -5.18
CA GLY A 29 -5.48 5.63 -6.56
C GLY A 29 -4.75 4.32 -6.67
N PHE A 30 -5.23 3.47 -7.56
CA PHE A 30 -4.71 2.12 -7.73
C PHE A 30 -4.66 1.74 -9.20
N ALA A 31 -3.50 1.30 -9.67
CA ALA A 31 -3.29 0.87 -11.04
C ALA A 31 -3.22 -0.66 -11.12
N THR A 32 -3.88 -1.22 -12.13
CA THR A 32 -3.71 -2.62 -12.53
C THR A 32 -3.27 -2.68 -13.98
N ASN A 33 -2.17 -3.38 -14.24
CA ASN A 33 -1.62 -3.50 -15.59
C ASN A 33 -2.07 -4.80 -16.23
N MET A 34 -2.49 -4.72 -17.49
CA MET A 34 -2.80 -5.86 -18.34
C MET A 34 -1.80 -5.92 -19.49
N TYR A 35 -1.17 -7.07 -19.65
CA TYR A 35 -0.25 -7.36 -20.76
C TYR A 35 -0.90 -8.38 -21.68
N TRP A 36 -0.93 -8.10 -22.98
CA TRP A 36 -1.40 -9.05 -23.98
C TRP A 36 -0.58 -8.95 -25.26
N LYS A 37 -0.63 -9.99 -26.08
CA LYS A 37 -0.02 -10.00 -27.41
C LYS A 37 -1.10 -9.64 -28.42
N ASP A 38 -0.84 -8.64 -29.26
CA ASP A 38 -1.74 -8.30 -30.36
C ASP A 38 -1.77 -9.46 -31.37
N ALA A 39 -2.96 -9.94 -31.72
CA ALA A 39 -3.12 -11.09 -32.61
C ALA A 39 -2.74 -10.78 -34.06
N SER A 40 -2.84 -9.52 -34.48
CA SER A 40 -2.58 -9.09 -35.86
C SER A 40 -1.12 -8.72 -36.07
N THR A 41 -0.50 -8.01 -35.12
CA THR A 41 0.91 -7.54 -35.25
C THR A 41 1.91 -8.44 -34.54
N GLY A 42 1.46 -9.27 -33.60
CA GLY A 42 2.34 -10.10 -32.76
C GLY A 42 3.12 -9.29 -31.70
N GLU A 43 2.87 -8.00 -31.58
CA GLU A 43 3.55 -7.12 -30.62
C GLU A 43 2.98 -7.29 -29.21
N LYS A 44 3.83 -7.08 -28.20
CA LYS A 44 3.38 -7.02 -26.80
C LYS A 44 2.78 -5.64 -26.54
N ARG A 45 1.54 -5.60 -26.05
CA ARG A 45 0.86 -4.38 -25.62
C ARG A 45 0.65 -4.39 -24.10
N GLU A 46 0.65 -3.19 -23.54
CA GLU A 46 0.40 -2.93 -22.12
C GLU A 46 -0.71 -1.87 -22.02
N ASN A 47 -1.63 -2.08 -21.07
CA ASN A 47 -2.66 -1.11 -20.70
C ASN A 47 -2.77 -1.08 -19.18
N ALA A 48 -2.82 0.13 -18.62
CA ALA A 48 -3.01 0.38 -17.20
C ALA A 48 -4.41 0.92 -16.93
N GLU A 49 -5.15 0.22 -16.08
CA GLU A 49 -6.46 0.64 -15.60
C GLU A 49 -6.37 1.28 -14.22
N PHE A 50 -7.04 2.41 -14.04
CA PHE A 50 -6.97 3.21 -12.82
C PHE A 50 -8.27 3.10 -12.02
N HIS A 51 -8.12 2.75 -10.74
CA HIS A 51 -9.21 2.50 -9.82
C HIS A 51 -9.12 3.48 -8.65
N SER A 52 -10.27 3.97 -8.20
CA SER A 52 -10.37 4.72 -6.94
C SER A 52 -10.79 3.77 -5.83
N ILE A 53 -9.92 3.61 -4.83
CA ILE A 53 -10.18 2.73 -3.68
C ILE A 53 -10.56 3.58 -2.47
N ILE A 54 -11.60 3.15 -1.75
CA ILE A 54 -12.04 3.75 -0.50
C ILE A 54 -12.00 2.72 0.62
N ALA A 55 -11.21 3.01 1.65
CA ALA A 55 -11.18 2.27 2.90
C ALA A 55 -11.89 3.05 4.01
N TRP A 56 -12.51 2.34 4.96
CA TRP A 56 -13.29 2.93 6.05
C TRP A 56 -12.80 2.46 7.42
N ARG A 57 -13.06 3.26 8.46
CA ARG A 57 -12.83 2.89 9.87
C ARG A 57 -11.37 2.48 10.09
N LYS A 58 -11.12 1.40 10.84
CA LYS A 58 -9.78 0.86 11.12
C LYS A 58 -8.96 0.57 9.85
N LEU A 59 -9.61 0.18 8.75
CA LEU A 59 -8.90 -0.05 7.49
C LEU A 59 -8.38 1.27 6.91
N ALA A 60 -9.13 2.37 7.07
CA ALA A 60 -8.68 3.69 6.64
C ALA A 60 -7.45 4.16 7.41
N GLU A 61 -7.45 4.02 8.74
CA GLU A 61 -6.33 4.38 9.61
C GLU A 61 -5.07 3.60 9.20
N ARG A 62 -5.20 2.27 9.10
CA ARG A 62 -4.11 1.39 8.66
C ARG A 62 -3.56 1.79 7.28
N VAL A 63 -4.45 2.11 6.35
CA VAL A 63 -4.04 2.55 5.00
C VAL A 63 -3.28 3.87 5.06
N GLY A 64 -3.78 4.87 5.81
CA GLY A 64 -3.10 6.16 5.93
C GLY A 64 -1.74 6.09 6.62
N GLU A 65 -1.54 5.14 7.53
CA GLU A 65 -0.28 4.99 8.27
C GLU A 65 0.77 4.15 7.51
N GLN A 66 0.35 3.05 6.88
CA GLN A 66 1.27 2.03 6.38
C GLN A 66 1.47 2.04 4.88
N ILE A 67 0.53 2.63 4.12
CA ILE A 67 0.51 2.54 2.66
C ILE A 67 0.99 3.85 2.05
N LYS A 68 1.86 3.73 1.06
CA LYS A 68 2.42 4.82 0.27
C LYS A 68 2.37 4.50 -1.21
N THR A 69 2.59 5.52 -2.03
CA THR A 69 2.76 5.40 -3.48
C THR A 69 3.77 4.30 -3.81
N GLY A 70 3.45 3.48 -4.82
CA GLY A 70 4.28 2.36 -5.26
C GLY A 70 4.07 1.06 -4.50
N ASN A 71 3.41 1.06 -3.33
CA ASN A 71 3.13 -0.20 -2.65
C ASN A 71 2.24 -1.12 -3.49
N ARG A 72 2.61 -2.39 -3.56
CA ARG A 72 1.83 -3.42 -4.22
C ARG A 72 0.83 -4.02 -3.25
N LEU A 73 -0.45 -4.00 -3.59
CA LEU A 73 -1.53 -4.45 -2.71
C LEU A 73 -2.38 -5.52 -3.38
N TYR A 74 -2.93 -6.42 -2.56
CA TYR A 74 -4.14 -7.16 -2.85
C TYR A 74 -5.32 -6.46 -2.19
N ILE A 75 -6.40 -6.24 -2.93
CA ILE A 75 -7.59 -5.54 -2.48
C ILE A 75 -8.80 -6.40 -2.76
N GLU A 76 -9.64 -6.59 -1.75
CA GLU A 76 -10.98 -7.13 -1.89
C GLU A 76 -12.02 -6.07 -1.50
N GLY A 77 -13.13 -6.02 -2.22
CA GLY A 77 -14.20 -5.08 -1.92
C GLY A 77 -15.43 -5.27 -2.79
N ARG A 78 -16.14 -4.16 -3.01
CA ARG A 78 -17.33 -4.09 -3.86
C ARG A 78 -17.37 -2.79 -4.65
N LEU A 79 -18.02 -2.80 -5.81
CA LEU A 79 -18.26 -1.57 -6.58
C LEU A 79 -19.37 -0.74 -5.94
N LYS A 80 -19.15 0.57 -5.87
CA LYS A 80 -20.17 1.57 -5.55
C LYS A 80 -20.05 2.72 -6.52
N THR A 81 -21.10 2.94 -7.31
CA THR A 81 -21.23 4.15 -8.11
C THR A 81 -22.00 5.19 -7.32
N ARG A 82 -21.41 6.37 -7.12
CA ARG A 82 -22.10 7.54 -6.58
C ARG A 82 -22.36 8.54 -7.69
N THR A 83 -23.50 9.21 -7.59
CA THR A 83 -23.89 10.30 -8.47
C THR A 83 -24.02 11.55 -7.62
N TRP A 84 -23.44 12.65 -8.06
CA TRP A 84 -23.57 13.96 -7.41
C TRP A 84 -23.63 15.05 -8.47
N GLU A 85 -24.12 16.21 -8.08
CA GLU A 85 -24.15 17.41 -8.92
C GLU A 85 -22.92 18.26 -8.59
N ASP A 86 -22.21 18.73 -9.61
CA ASP A 86 -21.11 19.68 -9.39
C ASP A 86 -21.65 21.10 -9.22
N LYS A 87 -20.75 22.07 -9.00
CA LYS A 87 -21.13 23.47 -8.75
C LYS A 87 -21.85 24.13 -9.94
N GLU A 88 -21.75 23.54 -11.13
CA GLU A 88 -22.32 24.05 -12.38
C GLU A 88 -23.68 23.39 -12.70
N GLY A 89 -24.19 22.54 -11.81
CA GLY A 89 -25.44 21.81 -12.01
C GLY A 89 -25.31 20.53 -12.84
N VAL A 90 -24.07 20.12 -13.17
CA VAL A 90 -23.85 18.95 -14.03
C VAL A 90 -23.80 17.69 -13.18
N LYS A 91 -24.64 16.70 -13.55
CA LYS A 91 -24.69 15.40 -12.91
C LYS A 91 -23.43 14.57 -13.23
N ARG A 92 -22.56 14.39 -12.24
CA ARG A 92 -21.35 13.55 -12.31
C ARG A 92 -21.59 12.18 -11.71
N ARG A 93 -20.94 11.17 -12.28
CA ARG A 93 -20.91 9.80 -11.74
C ARG A 93 -19.46 9.38 -11.53
N ARG A 94 -19.20 8.67 -10.43
CA ARG A 94 -17.93 7.99 -10.21
C ARG A 94 -18.17 6.64 -9.61
N THR A 95 -17.52 5.64 -10.18
CA THR A 95 -17.48 4.27 -9.67
C THR A 95 -16.23 4.11 -8.83
N GLU A 96 -16.40 3.69 -7.59
CA GLU A 96 -15.34 3.54 -6.60
C GLU A 96 -15.39 2.10 -6.05
N VAL A 97 -14.24 1.57 -5.65
CA VAL A 97 -14.14 0.27 -4.98
C VAL A 97 -14.14 0.53 -3.47
N ILE A 98 -15.17 0.07 -2.78
CA ILE A 98 -15.20 0.09 -1.32
C ILE A 98 -14.48 -1.15 -0.82
N ALA A 99 -13.29 -0.97 -0.26
CA ALA A 99 -12.46 -2.06 0.23
C ALA A 99 -13.03 -2.68 1.51
N SER A 100 -13.11 -4.00 1.53
CA SER A 100 -13.39 -4.82 2.72
C SER A 100 -12.10 -5.38 3.33
N ASN A 101 -11.10 -5.68 2.50
CA ASN A 101 -9.81 -6.20 2.94
C ASN A 101 -8.67 -5.68 2.05
N ILE A 102 -7.51 -5.41 2.65
CA ILE A 102 -6.29 -4.97 1.96
C ILE A 102 -5.10 -5.72 2.56
N LEU A 103 -4.30 -6.32 1.70
CA LEU A 103 -3.05 -6.98 2.06
C LEU A 103 -1.89 -6.33 1.32
N VAL A 104 -0.82 -6.01 2.04
CA VAL A 104 0.42 -5.52 1.43
C VAL A 104 1.20 -6.71 0.91
N LEU A 105 1.55 -6.66 -0.37
CA LEU A 105 2.35 -7.68 -1.03
C LEU A 105 3.81 -7.20 -1.09
N LYS A 106 4.66 -7.75 -0.22
CA LYS A 106 6.11 -7.52 -0.30
C LYS A 106 6.68 -8.30 -1.49
N SER A 107 7.54 -7.67 -2.28
CA SER A 107 8.25 -8.40 -3.34
C SER A 107 9.37 -9.25 -2.69
N LYS A 108 9.77 -10.35 -3.33
CA LYS A 108 10.94 -11.13 -2.86
C LYS A 108 12.23 -10.30 -2.87
N ALA A 109 12.30 -9.20 -3.62
CA ALA A 109 13.45 -8.29 -3.64
C ALA A 109 13.56 -7.45 -2.35
N ASP A 110 12.43 -7.12 -1.72
CA ASP A 110 12.40 -6.35 -0.46
C ASP A 110 12.96 -7.16 0.73
N LYS A 111 12.98 -8.50 0.65
CA LYS A 111 13.58 -9.36 1.68
C LYS A 111 15.11 -9.28 1.73
N LYS A 112 15.77 -8.68 0.73
CA LYS A 112 17.24 -8.63 0.66
C LYS A 112 17.84 -7.34 1.26
N GLY A 113 17.01 -6.42 1.76
CA GLY A 113 17.43 -5.14 2.32
C GLY A 113 17.27 -5.02 3.84
N GLU A 114 16.87 -6.09 4.53
CA GLU A 114 16.56 -6.07 5.96
C GLU A 114 17.29 -7.20 6.69
N GLU A 115 18.61 -7.30 6.50
CA GLU A 115 19.51 -8.09 7.34
C GLU A 115 20.85 -7.34 7.51
N THR A 116 21.33 -7.33 8.77
CA THR A 116 22.61 -6.84 9.34
C THR A 116 22.72 -5.37 9.79
N VAL A 117 22.14 -5.06 10.95
CA VAL A 117 22.96 -4.47 12.04
C VAL A 117 23.05 -5.54 13.12
N ALA A 118 23.97 -6.50 12.91
CA ALA A 118 24.43 -7.33 14.00
C ALA A 118 25.32 -6.44 14.87
N GLU A 119 24.84 -6.08 16.06
CA GLU A 119 25.69 -5.58 17.13
C GLU A 119 26.84 -6.57 17.30
N LYS A 120 28.06 -6.12 16.98
CA LYS A 120 29.26 -6.82 17.44
C LYS A 120 29.22 -6.76 18.98
N PRO A 121 29.28 -7.88 19.71
CA PRO A 121 29.51 -7.81 21.14
C PRO A 121 30.89 -7.17 21.36
N MET A 122 30.96 -6.13 22.20
CA MET A 122 32.22 -5.59 22.69
C MET A 122 32.91 -6.69 23.51
N LEU A 123 34.06 -7.17 23.01
CA LEU A 123 35.03 -7.87 23.84
C LEU A 123 35.61 -6.84 24.81
N VAL A 124 35.27 -6.98 26.09
CA VAL A 124 35.99 -6.30 27.17
C VAL A 124 37.23 -7.15 27.43
N GLU A 125 38.40 -6.66 27.01
CA GLU A 125 39.67 -7.19 27.49
C GLU A 125 39.83 -6.75 28.95
N GLU A 126 39.75 -7.73 29.85
CA GLU A 126 40.02 -7.54 31.27
C GLU A 126 41.54 -7.49 31.44
N GLU A 127 42.12 -6.30 31.63
CA GLU A 127 43.51 -6.15 32.06
C GLU A 127 43.66 -6.74 33.47
N VAL A 128 44.21 -7.94 33.56
CA VAL A 128 44.68 -8.51 34.83
C VAL A 128 45.92 -7.73 35.27
N SER A 129 45.71 -6.80 36.20
CA SER A 129 46.76 -6.14 36.98
C SER A 129 47.57 -7.19 37.74
N THR A 130 48.85 -7.33 37.42
CA THR A 130 49.79 -8.15 38.20
C THR A 130 50.25 -7.37 39.40
N GLU A 131 49.68 -7.70 40.56
CA GLU A 131 50.09 -7.21 41.86
C GLU A 131 51.52 -7.69 42.17
N LYS A 132 52.43 -6.73 42.37
CA LYS A 132 53.81 -6.98 42.78
C LYS A 132 53.80 -7.36 44.26
N VAL A 133 54.02 -8.65 44.54
CA VAL A 133 54.27 -9.17 45.90
C VAL A 133 55.67 -8.72 46.35
N PRO A 134 55.87 -8.21 47.57
CA PRO A 134 57.16 -7.68 48.00
C PRO A 134 58.05 -8.80 48.56
N PHE A 135 59.32 -8.82 48.12
CA PHE A 135 60.49 -9.22 48.91
C PHE A 135 61.68 -8.37 48.49
#